data_AF-A0A5Q4EAC2-F1
#
_entry.id   AF-A0A5Q4EAC2-F1
#
_cell.length_a   1.000
_cell.length_b   1.000
_cell.length_c   1.000
_cell.angle_alpha   90.00
_cell.angle_beta   90.00
_cell.angle_gamma   90.00
#
_symmetry.space_group_name_H-M   'P 1'
#
loop_
_entity.id
_entity.type
_entity.pdbx_description
1 polymer ?
#
loop_
_entity_poly.entity_id
_entity_poly.type
_entity_poly.pdbx_seq_one_letter_code
_entity_poly.pdbx_strand_id
1 'polypeptide(L)'
;ERLQNYFHSGELRAKAAMTISANAATIVTRTTAKSLLYTDITAPGGNMYTCRRYAACVRDMDYFLRYATYAMLAGDSSILDERVLNGLRETYNSLGVPVGATVRAVQAMKEVTTEMLGAEAGKEMGLYFDHICTGLG
;
A
#
# COMPACT_ATOMS: atom_id res chain seq x y z
N GLU A 1 -2.02 25.96 15.49
CA GLU A 1 -1.96 24.57 16.00
C GLU A 1 -1.71 23.52 14.93
N ARG A 2 -2.52 23.39 13.87
CA ARG A 2 -2.36 22.31 12.85
C ARG A 2 -0.98 22.26 12.16
N LEU A 3 -0.40 23.43 11.82
CA LEU A 3 0.96 23.53 11.25
C LEU A 3 2.06 23.11 12.23
N GLN A 4 1.93 23.43 13.52
CA GLN A 4 2.94 23.08 14.52
C GLN A 4 3.00 21.56 14.75
N ASN A 5 1.85 20.90 14.78
CA ASN A 5 1.77 19.43 14.88
C ASN A 5 2.37 18.75 13.64
N TYR A 6 2.16 19.30 12.44
CA TYR A 6 2.77 18.80 11.20
C TYR A 6 4.31 18.82 11.26
N PHE A 7 4.90 19.92 11.75
CA PHE A 7 6.36 20.01 11.90
C PHE A 7 6.90 19.09 13.00
N HIS A 8 6.14 18.87 14.07
CA HIS A 8 6.55 17.97 15.16
C HIS A 8 6.66 16.51 14.69
N SER A 9 5.79 16.06 13.80
CA SER A 9 5.87 14.71 13.19
C SER A 9 6.66 14.66 11.88
N GLY A 10 7.14 15.81 11.39
CA GLY A 10 7.79 15.91 10.08
C GLY A 10 9.09 15.13 9.98
N GLU A 11 9.93 15.17 11.03
CA GLU A 11 11.18 14.41 11.07
C GLU A 11 10.93 12.88 11.06
N LEU A 12 9.93 12.43 11.84
CA LEU A 12 9.52 11.02 11.86
C LEU A 12 9.08 10.56 10.46
N ARG A 13 8.22 11.33 9.79
CA ARG A 13 7.69 11.02 8.45
C ARG A 13 8.79 11.02 7.39
N ALA A 14 9.72 11.98 7.46
CA ALA A 14 10.87 12.03 6.56
C ALA A 14 11.80 10.82 6.73
N LYS A 15 12.13 10.46 7.98
CA LYS A 15 12.95 9.28 8.28
C LYS A 15 12.27 8.00 7.82
N ALA A 16 10.98 7.85 8.09
CA ALA A 16 10.20 6.71 7.65
C ALA A 16 10.19 6.58 6.11
N ALA A 17 9.98 7.69 5.39
CA ALA A 17 9.98 7.70 3.94
C ALA A 17 11.33 7.33 3.33
N MET A 18 12.45 7.78 3.93
CA MET A 18 13.79 7.37 3.49
C MET A 18 14.00 5.87 3.66
N THR A 19 13.61 5.31 4.81
CA THR A 19 13.70 3.86 5.06
C THR A 19 12.82 3.06 4.10
N ILE A 20 11.58 3.49 3.86
CA ILE A 20 10.68 2.84 2.89
C ILE A 20 11.30 2.87 1.50
N SER A 21 11.78 4.03 1.05
CA SER A 21 12.36 4.21 -0.29
C SER A 21 13.60 3.34 -0.48
N ALA A 22 14.46 3.23 0.54
CA ALA A 22 15.64 2.37 0.50
C ALA A 22 15.30 0.87 0.47
N ASN A 23 14.11 0.48 0.93
CA ASN A 23 13.69 -0.92 1.08
C ASN A 23 12.46 -1.29 0.24
N ALA A 24 12.05 -0.46 -0.73
CA ALA A 24 10.79 -0.61 -1.45
C ALA A 24 10.64 -1.99 -2.11
N ALA A 25 11.68 -2.46 -2.82
CA ALA A 25 11.68 -3.78 -3.45
C ALA A 25 11.51 -4.92 -2.43
N THR A 26 12.17 -4.82 -1.28
CA THR A 26 12.05 -5.79 -0.19
C THR A 26 10.65 -5.77 0.42
N ILE A 27 10.08 -4.58 0.65
CA ILE A 27 8.72 -4.42 1.18
C ILE A 27 7.71 -5.06 0.23
N VAL A 28 7.77 -4.74 -1.07
CA VAL A 28 6.84 -5.30 -2.07
C VAL A 28 6.99 -6.82 -2.17
N THR A 29 8.22 -7.35 -2.16
CA THR A 29 8.46 -8.80 -2.21
C THR A 29 7.89 -9.50 -0.97
N ARG A 30 8.16 -8.98 0.24
CA ARG A 30 7.63 -9.54 1.49
C ARG A 30 6.11 -9.43 1.56
N THR A 31 5.56 -8.31 1.10
CA THR A 31 4.11 -8.08 1.00
C THR A 31 3.45 -9.10 0.07
N THR A 32 4.04 -9.30 -1.11
CA THR A 32 3.54 -10.29 -2.08
C THR A 32 3.49 -11.67 -1.45
N ALA A 33 4.61 -12.12 -0.86
CA ALA A 33 4.68 -13.43 -0.20
C ALA A 33 3.64 -13.56 0.93
N LYS A 34 3.49 -12.52 1.76
CA LYS A 34 2.54 -12.51 2.88
C LYS A 34 1.09 -12.51 2.42
N SER A 35 0.77 -11.77 1.35
CA SER A 35 -0.58 -11.69 0.78
C SER A 35 -1.07 -13.03 0.19
N LEU A 36 -0.14 -13.90 -0.21
CA LEU A 36 -0.43 -15.18 -0.85
C LEU A 36 -0.62 -16.34 0.13
N LEU A 37 -0.30 -16.18 1.42
CA LEU A 37 -0.32 -17.27 2.41
C LEU A 37 -1.69 -17.97 2.55
N TYR A 38 -2.79 -17.28 2.21
CA TYR A 38 -4.15 -17.78 2.36
C TYR A 38 -5.01 -17.53 1.11
N THR A 39 -4.40 -17.58 -0.08
CA THR A 39 -5.10 -17.29 -1.34
C THR A 39 -4.70 -18.22 -2.48
N ASP A 40 -5.67 -18.59 -3.31
CA ASP A 40 -5.44 -19.42 -4.50
C ASP A 40 -5.38 -18.58 -5.79
N ILE A 41 -5.17 -17.26 -5.69
CA ILE A 41 -5.21 -16.35 -6.85
C ILE A 41 -4.06 -16.59 -7.85
N THR A 42 -3.05 -17.36 -7.48
CA THR A 42 -1.95 -17.82 -8.35
C THR A 42 -2.22 -19.17 -8.99
N ALA A 43 -3.30 -19.87 -8.63
CA ALA A 43 -3.70 -21.13 -9.27
C ALA A 43 -4.37 -20.88 -10.64
N PRO A 44 -4.48 -21.88 -11.53
CA PRO A 44 -5.18 -21.75 -12.81
C PRO A 44 -6.59 -21.15 -12.64
N GLY A 45 -6.91 -20.12 -13.41
CA GLY A 45 -8.16 -19.35 -13.28
C GLY A 45 -8.09 -18.18 -12.29
N GLY A 46 -7.06 -18.11 -11.45
CA GLY A 46 -6.81 -17.00 -10.54
C GLY A 46 -6.25 -15.75 -11.22
N ASN A 47 -6.52 -14.58 -10.63
CA ASN A 47 -6.14 -13.30 -11.25
C ASN A 47 -4.63 -13.00 -11.23
N MET A 48 -3.82 -13.78 -10.53
CA MET A 48 -2.35 -13.70 -10.52
C MET A 48 -1.67 -14.92 -11.19
N TYR A 49 -2.42 -15.80 -11.86
CA TYR A 49 -1.90 -17.08 -12.39
C TYR A 49 -0.74 -16.93 -13.38
N THR A 50 -0.85 -16.01 -14.34
CA THR A 50 0.16 -15.86 -15.40
C THR A 50 1.25 -14.90 -14.96
N CYS A 51 2.48 -15.08 -15.46
CA CYS A 51 3.61 -14.18 -15.19
C CYS A 51 3.25 -12.70 -15.47
N ARG A 52 2.48 -12.44 -16.54
CA ARG A 52 2.03 -11.08 -16.89
C ARG A 52 1.10 -10.49 -15.82
N ARG A 53 0.14 -11.27 -15.32
CA ARG A 53 -0.79 -10.79 -14.28
C ARG A 53 -0.13 -10.69 -12.91
N TYR A 54 0.76 -11.63 -12.58
CA TYR A 54 1.59 -11.55 -11.39
C TYR A 54 2.42 -10.26 -11.38
N ALA A 55 3.13 -9.96 -12.48
CA ALA A 55 3.89 -8.72 -12.62
C ALA A 55 3.00 -7.47 -12.51
N ALA A 56 1.77 -7.50 -13.04
CA ALA A 56 0.83 -6.39 -12.87
C ALA A 56 0.46 -6.17 -11.40
N CYS A 57 0.15 -7.23 -10.64
CA CYS A 57 -0.16 -7.12 -9.22
C CYS A 57 1.02 -6.59 -8.40
N VAL A 58 2.25 -7.04 -8.70
CA VAL A 58 3.47 -6.51 -8.07
C VAL A 58 3.65 -5.01 -8.37
N ARG A 59 3.34 -4.56 -9.58
CA ARG A 59 3.36 -3.13 -9.91
C ARG A 59 2.31 -2.33 -9.15
N ASP A 60 1.10 -2.87 -8.97
CA ASP A 60 0.06 -2.20 -8.17
C ASP A 60 0.51 -2.03 -6.71
N MET A 61 1.17 -3.04 -6.14
CA MET A 61 1.76 -2.95 -4.79
C MET A 61 2.84 -1.86 -4.69
N ASP A 62 3.73 -1.76 -5.67
CA ASP A 62 4.70 -0.67 -5.72
C ASP A 62 4.02 0.70 -5.82
N TYR A 63 2.95 0.79 -6.62
CA TYR A 63 2.15 2.00 -6.77
C TYR A 63 1.49 2.45 -5.46
N PHE A 64 0.88 1.51 -4.72
CA PHE A 64 0.29 1.80 -3.41
C PHE A 64 1.34 2.26 -2.40
N LEU A 65 2.48 1.56 -2.30
CA LEU A 65 3.55 1.92 -1.38
C LEU A 65 4.08 3.32 -1.66
N ARG A 66 4.30 3.63 -2.95
CA ARG A 66 4.82 4.93 -3.39
C ARG A 66 3.88 6.08 -3.04
N TYR A 67 2.60 5.97 -3.40
CA TYR A 67 1.64 7.04 -3.12
C TYR A 67 1.28 7.16 -1.65
N ALA A 68 1.25 6.05 -0.90
CA ALA A 68 1.11 6.11 0.57
C ALA A 68 2.29 6.83 1.22
N THR A 69 3.52 6.63 0.70
CA THR A 69 4.70 7.35 1.18
C THR A 69 4.62 8.86 0.87
N TYR A 70 4.11 9.23 -0.31
CA TYR A 70 3.87 10.64 -0.65
C TYR A 70 2.82 11.28 0.25
N ALA A 71 1.71 10.58 0.50
CA ALA A 71 0.66 11.03 1.40
C ALA A 71 1.19 11.22 2.83
N MET A 72 2.03 10.28 3.30
CA MET A 72 2.70 10.39 4.60
C MET A 72 3.62 11.60 4.67
N LEU A 73 4.46 11.85 3.66
CA LEU A 73 5.31 13.04 3.63
C LEU A 73 4.50 14.33 3.60
N ALA A 74 3.40 14.36 2.85
CA ALA A 74 2.49 15.50 2.77
C ALA A 74 1.62 15.69 4.02
N GLY A 75 1.47 14.64 4.85
CA GLY A 75 0.56 14.66 6.00
C GLY A 75 -0.91 14.75 5.58
N ASP A 76 -1.21 14.31 4.35
CA ASP A 76 -2.52 14.46 3.70
C ASP A 76 -2.81 13.27 2.78
N SER A 77 -3.98 12.65 2.95
CA SER A 77 -4.45 11.52 2.16
C SER A 77 -5.09 11.91 0.84
N SER A 78 -5.33 13.21 0.57
CA SER A 78 -5.99 13.69 -0.66
C SER A 78 -5.32 13.21 -1.95
N ILE A 79 -3.99 13.04 -1.93
CA ILE A 79 -3.23 12.49 -3.08
C ILE A 79 -3.65 11.05 -3.41
N LEU A 80 -4.07 10.27 -2.42
CA LEU A 80 -4.55 8.90 -2.60
C LEU A 80 -5.90 8.90 -3.29
N ASP A 81 -6.79 9.82 -2.92
CA ASP A 81 -8.10 9.93 -3.55
C ASP A 81 -7.97 10.23 -5.04
N GLU A 82 -7.19 11.25 -5.38
CA GLU A 82 -7.03 11.70 -6.77
C GLU A 82 -6.23 10.70 -7.62
N ARG A 83 -5.12 10.16 -7.10
CA ARG A 83 -4.13 9.42 -7.91
C ARG A 83 -4.23 7.90 -7.80
N VAL A 84 -4.88 7.39 -6.76
CA VAL A 84 -4.95 5.95 -6.50
C VAL A 84 -6.39 5.47 -6.55
N LEU A 85 -7.32 6.10 -5.84
CA LEU A 85 -8.64 5.54 -5.60
C LEU A 85 -9.68 5.91 -6.67
N ASN A 86 -9.59 7.11 -7.24
CA ASN A 86 -10.55 7.59 -8.23
C ASN A 86 -10.62 6.66 -9.46
N GLY A 87 -11.75 5.97 -9.63
CA GLY A 87 -12.00 5.04 -10.75
C GLY A 87 -11.32 3.67 -10.63
N LEU A 88 -10.58 3.40 -9.54
CA LEU A 88 -9.81 2.16 -9.41
C LEU A 88 -10.72 0.96 -9.18
N ARG A 89 -11.81 1.12 -8.42
CA ARG A 89 -12.78 0.05 -8.18
C ARG A 89 -13.46 -0.39 -9.47
N GLU A 90 -13.89 0.56 -10.30
CA GLU A 90 -14.49 0.33 -11.61
C GLU A 90 -13.50 -0.38 -12.53
N THR A 91 -12.24 0.06 -12.52
CA THR A 91 -11.15 -0.56 -13.28
C THR A 91 -10.93 -2.01 -12.86
N TYR A 92 -10.83 -2.28 -11.55
CA TYR A 92 -10.68 -3.63 -11.02
C TYR A 92 -11.87 -4.53 -11.34
N ASN A 93 -13.09 -4.03 -11.22
CA ASN A 93 -14.29 -4.77 -11.60
C ASN A 93 -14.29 -5.11 -13.11
N SER A 94 -13.92 -4.17 -13.97
CA SER A 94 -13.82 -4.40 -15.42
C SER A 94 -12.73 -5.41 -15.79
N LEU A 95 -11.66 -5.49 -15.02
CA LEU A 95 -10.55 -6.43 -15.24
C LEU A 95 -10.75 -7.79 -14.53
N GLY A 96 -11.83 -7.94 -13.75
CA GLY A 96 -12.07 -9.13 -12.93
C GLY A 96 -11.09 -9.30 -11.77
N VAL A 97 -10.49 -8.20 -11.31
CA VAL A 97 -9.58 -8.19 -10.16
C VAL A 97 -10.41 -8.22 -8.88
N PRO A 98 -10.24 -9.23 -8.01
CA PRO A 98 -10.99 -9.29 -6.76
C PRO A 98 -10.49 -8.23 -5.77
N VAL A 99 -11.27 -7.17 -5.56
CA VAL A 99 -10.92 -6.04 -4.68
C VAL A 99 -10.53 -6.50 -3.27
N GLY A 100 -11.22 -7.52 -2.74
CA GLY A 100 -10.90 -8.08 -1.42
C GLY A 100 -9.49 -8.68 -1.33
N ALA A 101 -8.93 -9.20 -2.44
CA ALA A 101 -7.54 -9.66 -2.46
C ALA A 101 -6.57 -8.47 -2.41
N THR A 102 -6.90 -7.38 -3.12
CA THR A 102 -6.10 -6.15 -3.07
C THR A 102 -6.10 -5.52 -1.68
N VAL A 103 -7.27 -5.45 -1.01
CA VAL A 103 -7.36 -4.94 0.37
C VAL A 103 -6.49 -5.77 1.32
N ARG A 104 -6.51 -7.11 1.21
CA ARG A 104 -5.62 -7.98 2.00
C ARG A 104 -4.14 -7.75 1.69
N ALA A 105 -3.78 -7.52 0.43
CA ALA A 105 -2.41 -7.21 0.07
C ALA A 105 -1.94 -5.88 0.68
N VAL A 106 -2.79 -4.85 0.71
CA VAL A 106 -2.49 -3.56 1.37
C VAL A 106 -2.38 -3.71 2.89
N GLN A 107 -3.24 -4.54 3.51
CA GLN A 107 -3.11 -4.88 4.94
C GLN A 107 -1.79 -5.62 5.25
N ALA A 108 -1.41 -6.59 4.42
CA ALA A 108 -0.11 -7.25 4.53
C ALA A 108 1.05 -6.25 4.38
N MET A 109 0.92 -5.26 3.50
CA MET A 109 1.90 -4.20 3.30
C MET A 109 2.06 -3.36 4.57
N LYS A 110 0.95 -2.95 5.18
CA LYS A 110 0.92 -2.23 6.46
C LYS A 110 1.70 -2.97 7.54
N GLU A 111 1.48 -4.28 7.68
CA GLU A 111 2.21 -5.10 8.65
C GLU A 111 3.71 -5.14 8.35
N VAL A 112 4.10 -5.41 7.10
CA VAL A 112 5.52 -5.45 6.68
C VAL A 112 6.22 -4.12 6.92
N THR A 113 5.56 -2.99 6.61
CA THR A 113 6.12 -1.67 6.86
C THR A 113 6.19 -1.35 8.35
N THR A 114 5.22 -1.78 9.16
CA THR A 114 5.21 -1.57 10.61
C THR A 114 6.34 -2.33 11.28
N GLU A 115 6.55 -3.59 10.90
CA GLU A 115 7.69 -4.40 11.38
C GLU A 115 9.04 -3.74 11.07
N MET A 116 9.15 -3.06 9.92
CA MET A 116 10.38 -2.42 9.48
C MET A 116 10.62 -1.05 10.15
N LEU A 117 9.57 -0.27 10.35
CA LEU A 117 9.66 1.12 10.83
C LEU A 117 9.54 1.25 12.35
N GLY A 118 9.02 0.23 13.03
CA GLY A 118 8.68 0.27 14.44
C GLY A 118 7.28 0.87 14.69
N ALA A 119 6.83 0.79 15.94
CA ALA A 119 5.43 1.05 16.30
C ALA A 119 4.94 2.47 15.98
N GLU A 120 5.74 3.51 16.25
CA GLU A 120 5.30 4.90 16.04
C GLU A 120 5.20 5.26 14.56
N ALA A 121 6.28 5.05 13.79
CA ALA A 121 6.28 5.32 12.36
C ALA A 121 5.35 4.37 11.59
N GLY A 122 5.20 3.12 12.06
CA GLY A 122 4.23 2.17 11.52
C GLY A 122 2.78 2.61 11.75
N LYS A 123 2.46 3.19 12.92
CA LYS A 123 1.14 3.77 13.20
C LYS A 123 0.83 4.93 12.27
N GLU A 124 1.79 5.82 12.05
CA GLU A 124 1.66 6.95 11.12
C GLU A 124 1.42 6.47 9.67
N MET A 125 2.27 5.57 9.17
CA MET A 125 2.12 5.00 7.82
C MET A 125 0.81 4.21 7.67
N GLY A 126 0.39 3.54 8.74
CA GLY A 126 -0.84 2.74 8.78
C GLY A 126 -2.09 3.52 8.43
N LEU A 127 -2.16 4.82 8.77
CA LEU A 127 -3.31 5.68 8.44
C LEU A 127 -3.57 5.74 6.92
N TYR A 128 -2.50 5.84 6.13
CA TYR A 128 -2.58 5.95 4.67
C TYR A 128 -2.95 4.62 4.03
N PHE A 129 -2.45 3.50 4.57
CA PHE A 129 -2.88 2.16 4.12
C PHE A 129 -4.33 1.86 4.48
N ASP A 130 -4.79 2.27 5.66
CA ASP A 130 -6.19 2.13 6.08
C ASP A 130 -7.12 2.98 5.20
N HIS A 131 -6.67 4.17 4.79
CA HIS A 131 -7.38 5.01 3.82
C HIS A 131 -7.52 4.31 2.46
N ILE A 132 -6.44 3.71 1.94
CA ILE A 132 -6.51 2.91 0.70
C ILE A 132 -7.49 1.74 0.85
N CYS A 133 -7.44 1.01 1.96
CA CYS A 133 -8.35 -0.11 2.22
C CYS A 133 -9.82 0.33 2.25
N THR A 134 -10.10 1.45 2.92
CA THR A 134 -11.44 2.01 3.05
C THR A 134 -11.97 2.54 1.72
N GLY A 135 -11.11 3.20 0.92
CA GLY A 135 -11.50 3.70 -0.39
C GLY A 135 -11.76 2.60 -1.43
N LEU A 136 -11.19 1.41 -1.25
CA LEU A 136 -11.44 0.25 -2.10
C LEU A 136 -12.66 -0.56 -1.65
N GLY A 137 -12.92 -0.65 -0.34
CA GLY A 137 -14.01 -1.42 0.27
C GLY A 137 -15.40 -0.87 -0.04
#